data_AF-A0A3B7M2M0-F1
#
_entry.id   AF-A0A3B7M2M0-F1
#
_cell.length_a   1.000
_cell.length_b   1.000
_cell.length_c   1.000
_cell.angle_alpha   90.00
_cell.angle_beta   90.00
_cell.angle_gamma   90.00
#
_symmetry.space_group_name_H-M   'P 1'
#
loop_
_entity.id
_entity.type
_entity.pdbx_description
1 polymer ?
#
loop_
_entity_poly.entity_id
_entity_poly.type
_entity_poly.pdbx_seq_one_letter_code
_entity_poly.pdbx_strand_id
1 'polypeptide(L)'
;MNQISQLQPVQRDFILKINILKTMMYCGVLWGLYHQGWAIMSDHEDNIFPFWLNGVQASRYAKRHWPHYTPRKITPEDFQKSLLPTLTRLKVIPALCNSSSQTLKLTTQQMRHFFFTENNAMQTA
;
A
#
# COMPACT_ATOMS: atom_id res chain seq x y z
N MET A 1 30.46 18.72 22.45
CA MET A 1 30.11 17.28 22.52
C MET A 1 28.78 17.11 21.82
N ASN A 2 28.80 16.75 20.53
CA ASN A 2 27.57 16.66 19.74
C ASN A 2 26.96 15.28 19.93
N GLN A 3 25.84 15.22 20.65
CA GLN A 3 25.02 14.02 20.78
C GLN A 3 24.37 13.73 19.43
N ILE A 4 24.97 12.82 18.67
CA ILE A 4 24.31 12.21 17.51
C ILE A 4 23.23 11.29 18.10
N SER A 5 21.99 11.76 18.11
CA SER A 5 20.83 11.00 18.57
C SER A 5 20.76 9.68 17.81
N GLN A 6 20.97 8.58 18.55
CA GLN A 6 20.84 7.24 18.03
C GLN A 6 19.37 6.96 17.72
N LEU A 7 18.96 7.23 16.48
CA LEU A 7 17.70 6.74 15.93
C LEU A 7 17.70 5.21 16.01
N GLN A 8 16.72 4.67 16.72
CA GLN A 8 16.66 3.25 17.06
C GLN A 8 16.67 2.34 15.81
N PRO A 9 17.35 1.18 15.84
CA PRO A 9 17.53 0.31 14.67
C PRO A 9 16.22 -0.14 14.01
N VAL A 10 15.13 -0.28 14.79
CA VAL A 10 13.80 -0.70 14.31
C VAL A 10 13.21 0.25 13.27
N GLN A 11 13.53 1.55 13.33
CA GLN A 11 13.02 2.54 12.37
C GLN A 11 13.69 2.41 11.00
N ARG A 12 14.97 2.00 10.94
CA ARG A 12 15.72 1.89 9.68
C ARG A 12 15.21 0.75 8.82
N ASP A 13 14.91 -0.40 9.42
CA ASP A 13 14.37 -1.55 8.70
C ASP A 13 12.97 -1.26 8.15
N PHE A 14 12.15 -0.52 8.90
CA PHE A 14 10.83 -0.09 8.46
C PHE A 14 10.92 0.89 7.29
N ILE A 15 11.78 1.92 7.39
CA ILE A 15 12.01 2.89 6.33
C ILE A 15 12.58 2.22 5.07
N LEU A 16 13.51 1.27 5.23
CA LEU A 16 14.08 0.50 4.11
C LEU A 16 13.00 -0.33 3.41
N LYS A 17 12.16 -1.05 4.18
CA LYS A 17 11.01 -1.79 3.63
C LYS A 17 10.07 -0.85 2.87
N ILE A 18 9.73 0.30 3.44
CA ILE A 18 8.89 1.30 2.79
C ILE A 18 9.51 1.81 1.49
N ASN A 19 10.81 2.10 1.46
CA ASN A 19 11.49 2.55 0.26
C ASN A 19 11.51 1.47 -0.84
N ILE A 20 11.74 0.21 -0.48
CA ILE A 20 11.64 -0.91 -1.44
C ILE A 20 10.22 -1.02 -1.98
N LEU A 21 9.20 -0.91 -1.13
CA LEU A 21 7.79 -0.90 -1.55
C LEU A 21 7.47 0.29 -2.45
N LYS A 22 8.02 1.47 -2.17
CA LYS A 22 7.89 2.67 -3.00
C LYS A 22 8.49 2.46 -4.38
N THR A 23 9.71 1.92 -4.45
CA THR A 23 10.35 1.57 -5.72
C THR A 23 9.53 0.54 -6.49
N MET A 24 9.05 -0.53 -5.84
CA MET A 24 8.20 -1.53 -6.48
C MET A 24 6.86 -0.97 -6.96
N MET A 25 6.27 -0.03 -6.22
CA MET A 25 5.08 0.69 -6.64
C MET A 25 5.36 1.55 -7.87
N TYR A 26 6.46 2.32 -7.87
CA TYR A 26 6.90 3.10 -9.03
C TYR A 26 7.26 2.22 -10.24
N CYS A 27 7.77 1.01 -10.03
CA CYS A 27 8.01 0.01 -11.07
C CYS A 27 6.73 -0.62 -11.64
N GLY A 28 5.55 -0.24 -11.12
CA GLY A 28 4.45 0.06 -12.05
C GLY A 28 3.28 -0.90 -12.08
N VAL A 29 3.01 -1.71 -11.04
CA VAL A 29 1.69 -2.33 -10.93
C VAL A 29 1.24 -2.63 -9.51
N LEU A 30 0.29 -1.84 -9.00
CA LEU A 30 -0.53 -2.24 -7.86
C LEU A 30 -1.68 -3.11 -8.36
N TRP A 31 -2.13 -4.05 -7.56
CA TRP A 31 -3.24 -4.94 -7.88
C TRP A 31 -4.27 -4.89 -6.77
N GLY A 32 -5.53 -4.69 -7.14
CA GLY A 32 -6.68 -4.87 -6.25
C GLY A 32 -7.57 -5.99 -6.77
N LEU A 33 -8.61 -6.31 -6.01
CA LEU A 33 -9.65 -7.26 -6.43
C LEU A 33 -10.92 -6.51 -6.80
N TYR A 34 -11.53 -6.89 -7.93
CA TYR A 34 -12.69 -6.20 -8.48
C TYR A 34 -13.81 -7.17 -8.89
N HIS A 35 -15.02 -6.89 -8.43
CA HIS A 35 -16.27 -7.52 -8.86
C HIS A 35 -17.42 -6.54 -8.64
N GLN A 36 -17.85 -5.84 -9.70
CA GLN A 36 -18.86 -4.76 -9.62
C GLN A 36 -18.54 -3.66 -8.59
N GLY A 37 -17.28 -3.55 -8.19
CA GLY A 37 -16.81 -2.73 -7.08
C GLY A 37 -15.45 -3.19 -6.62
N TRP A 38 -14.74 -2.31 -5.90
CA TRP A 38 -13.50 -2.69 -5.24
C TRP A 38 -13.79 -3.57 -4.04
N ALA A 39 -13.01 -4.62 -3.89
CA ALA A 39 -13.14 -5.51 -2.76
C ALA A 39 -12.69 -4.81 -1.47
N ILE A 40 -13.53 -4.86 -0.45
CA ILE A 40 -13.28 -4.31 0.88
C ILE A 40 -13.56 -5.43 1.87
N MET A 41 -12.62 -5.68 2.79
CA MET A 41 -12.82 -6.60 3.89
C MET A 41 -13.07 -5.81 5.18
N SER A 42 -13.96 -6.30 6.03
CA SER A 42 -14.15 -5.74 7.35
C SER A 42 -13.21 -6.45 8.33
N ASP A 43 -12.47 -5.69 9.11
CA ASP A 43 -11.57 -6.17 10.15
C ASP A 43 -11.86 -5.42 11.44
N HIS A 44 -12.65 -6.06 12.31
CA HIS A 44 -13.22 -5.43 13.50
C HIS A 44 -14.00 -4.16 13.16
N GLU A 45 -13.50 -2.99 13.57
CA GLU A 45 -14.12 -1.68 13.35
C GLU A 45 -13.63 -1.00 12.06
N ASP A 46 -12.61 -1.55 11.41
CA ASP A 46 -11.98 -0.97 10.23
C ASP A 46 -12.47 -1.65 8.95
N ASN A 47 -12.73 -0.83 7.93
CA ASN A 47 -12.87 -1.33 6.57
C ASN A 47 -11.50 -1.29 5.90
N ILE A 48 -11.08 -2.40 5.30
CA ILE A 48 -9.76 -2.55 4.70
C ILE A 48 -9.88 -2.79 3.21
N PHE A 49 -9.10 -2.04 2.44
CA PHE A 49 -8.88 -2.26 1.03
C PHE A 49 -7.58 -3.06 0.83
N PRO A 50 -7.65 -4.38 0.58
CA PRO A 50 -6.46 -5.18 0.33
C PRO A 50 -5.93 -4.94 -1.08
N PHE A 51 -4.61 -4.73 -1.18
CA PHE A 51 -3.92 -4.63 -2.46
C PHE A 51 -2.58 -5.38 -2.43
N TRP A 52 -2.05 -5.67 -3.61
CA TRP A 52 -0.83 -6.47 -3.80
C TRP A 52 0.12 -5.78 -4.78
N LEU A 53 1.42 -6.07 -4.64
CA LEU A 53 2.43 -5.70 -5.63
C LEU A 53 2.52 -6.68 -6.81
N ASN A 54 1.80 -7.80 -6.75
CA ASN A 54 1.86 -8.86 -7.76
C ASN A 54 0.47 -9.45 -8.03
N GLY A 55 0.03 -9.42 -9.28
CA GLY A 55 -1.27 -9.93 -9.72
C GLY A 55 -1.46 -11.43 -9.51
N VAL A 56 -0.38 -12.22 -9.49
CA VAL A 56 -0.42 -13.65 -9.17
C VAL A 56 -0.81 -13.87 -7.71
N GLN A 57 -0.32 -13.03 -6.79
CA GLN A 57 -0.70 -13.10 -5.38
C GLN A 57 -2.17 -12.71 -5.19
N ALA A 58 -2.60 -11.62 -5.84
CA ALA A 58 -4.00 -11.21 -5.85
C ALA A 58 -4.91 -12.33 -6.40
N SER A 59 -4.51 -12.99 -7.49
CA SER A 59 -5.27 -14.09 -8.10
C SER A 59 -5.38 -15.30 -7.16
N ARG A 60 -4.27 -15.71 -6.54
CA ARG A 60 -4.26 -16.82 -5.57
C ARG A 60 -5.15 -16.52 -4.37
N TYR A 61 -5.10 -15.29 -3.87
CA TYR A 61 -5.96 -14.86 -2.77
C TYR A 61 -7.44 -14.89 -3.17
N ALA A 62 -7.79 -14.33 -4.33
CA ALA A 62 -9.16 -14.35 -4.85
C ALA A 62 -9.71 -15.77 -4.98
N LYS A 63 -8.95 -16.70 -5.58
CA LYS A 63 -9.38 -18.09 -5.73
C LYS A 63 -9.74 -18.77 -4.39
N ARG A 64 -9.07 -18.38 -3.30
CA ARG A 64 -9.26 -18.98 -1.98
C ARG A 64 -10.36 -18.28 -1.17
N HIS A 65 -10.41 -16.96 -1.21
CA HIS A 65 -11.25 -16.16 -0.32
C HIS A 65 -12.41 -15.48 -1.03
N TRP A 66 -12.23 -15.05 -2.28
CA TRP A 66 -13.19 -14.24 -3.05
C TRP A 66 -13.32 -14.75 -4.49
N PRO A 67 -13.96 -15.91 -4.72
CA PRO A 67 -13.92 -16.61 -6.01
C PRO A 67 -14.56 -15.83 -7.17
N HIS A 68 -15.46 -14.89 -6.87
CA HIS A 68 -16.10 -14.03 -7.88
C HIS A 68 -15.27 -12.78 -8.23
N TYR A 69 -14.22 -12.48 -7.47
CA TYR A 69 -13.39 -11.31 -7.68
C TYR A 69 -12.21 -11.61 -8.59
N THR A 70 -11.88 -10.65 -9.46
CA THR A 70 -10.76 -10.75 -10.39
C THR A 70 -9.67 -9.73 -10.06
N PRO A 71 -8.39 -10.10 -10.19
CA PRO A 71 -7.28 -9.14 -10.07
C PRO A 71 -7.38 -8.05 -11.12
N ARG A 72 -7.39 -6.81 -10.66
CA ARG A 72 -7.39 -5.61 -11.49
C ARG A 72 -6.16 -4.77 -11.20
N LYS A 73 -5.43 -4.44 -12.26
CA LYS A 73 -4.28 -3.54 -12.24
C LYS A 73 -4.73 -2.12 -11.85
N ILE A 74 -3.95 -1.49 -10.99
CA ILE A 74 -4.09 -0.11 -10.52
C ILE A 74 -2.75 0.56 -10.77
N THR A 75 -2.75 1.67 -11.50
CA THR A 75 -1.53 2.46 -11.71
C THR A 75 -1.18 3.25 -10.45
N PRO A 76 0.09 3.57 -10.19
CA PRO A 76 0.46 4.43 -9.07
C PRO A 76 -0.26 5.79 -9.10
N GLU A 77 -0.45 6.35 -10.29
CA GLU A 77 -1.19 7.59 -10.49
C GLU A 77 -2.67 7.45 -10.10
N ASP A 78 -3.36 6.42 -10.60
CA ASP A 78 -4.77 6.17 -10.24
C ASP A 78 -4.92 5.90 -8.75
N PHE A 79 -3.96 5.18 -8.16
CA PHE A 79 -3.94 4.93 -6.73
C PHE A 79 -3.84 6.25 -5.95
N GLN A 80 -2.93 7.14 -6.34
CA GLN A 80 -2.72 8.42 -5.67
C GLN A 80 -3.88 9.42 -5.85
N LYS A 81 -4.31 9.61 -7.11
CA LYS A 81 -5.22 10.69 -7.51
C LYS A 81 -6.69 10.30 -7.35
N SER A 82 -7.03 9.02 -7.50
CA SER A 82 -8.42 8.56 -7.52
C SER A 82 -8.74 7.68 -6.31
N LEU A 83 -7.91 6.67 -6.04
CA LEU A 83 -8.23 5.65 -5.03
C LEU A 83 -8.01 6.16 -3.60
N LEU A 84 -6.86 6.76 -3.29
CA LEU A 84 -6.57 7.27 -1.94
C LEU A 84 -7.61 8.30 -1.44
N PRO A 85 -8.04 9.30 -2.23
CA PRO A 85 -9.11 10.21 -1.82
C PRO A 85 -10.44 9.48 -1.56
N THR A 86 -10.77 8.49 -2.40
CA THR A 86 -11.99 7.69 -2.24
C THR A 86 -11.96 6.86 -0.96
N LEU A 87 -10.84 6.17 -0.69
CA LEU A 87 -10.64 5.39 0.53
C LEU A 87 -10.73 6.29 1.78
N THR A 88 -10.17 7.50 1.71
CA THR A 88 -10.25 8.49 2.80
C THR A 88 -11.71 8.87 3.08
N ARG A 89 -12.48 9.18 2.04
CA ARG A 89 -13.91 9.55 2.17
C ARG A 89 -14.74 8.41 2.74
N LEU A 90 -14.44 7.18 2.36
CA LEU A 90 -15.16 5.98 2.81
C LEU A 90 -14.65 5.43 4.15
N LYS A 91 -13.66 6.07 4.78
CA LYS A 91 -12.97 5.58 6.00
C LYS A 91 -12.46 4.15 5.83
N VAL A 92 -11.84 3.87 4.69
CA VAL A 92 -11.26 2.57 4.34
C VAL A 92 -9.74 2.68 4.41
N ILE A 93 -9.11 1.73 5.11
CA ILE A 93 -7.67 1.65 5.30
C ILE A 93 -7.06 0.79 4.17
N PRO A 94 -6.12 1.33 3.37
CA PRO A 94 -5.38 0.50 2.42
C PRO A 94 -4.39 -0.42 3.15
N ALA A 95 -4.41 -1.71 2.81
CA ALA A 95 -3.49 -2.70 3.37
C ALA A 95 -2.74 -3.44 2.27
N LEU A 96 -1.42 -3.41 2.35
CA LEU A 96 -0.57 -4.20 1.47
C LEU A 96 -0.55 -5.64 1.96
N CYS A 97 -1.11 -6.55 1.17
CA CYS A 97 -1.13 -7.97 1.43
C CYS A 97 0.08 -8.66 0.79
N ASN A 98 0.68 -9.60 1.51
CA ASN A 98 1.74 -10.45 0.99
C ASN A 98 1.33 -11.94 0.99
N SER A 99 2.20 -12.79 0.46
CA SER A 99 1.97 -14.24 0.40
C SER A 99 1.97 -14.94 1.76
N SER A 100 2.55 -14.34 2.81
CA SER A 100 2.72 -14.95 4.14
C SER A 100 1.62 -14.53 5.13
N SER A 101 0.48 -14.06 4.62
CA SER A 101 -0.66 -13.57 5.41
C SER A 101 -0.35 -12.34 6.27
N GLN A 102 0.81 -11.72 6.12
CA GLN A 102 1.10 -10.46 6.77
C GLN A 102 0.51 -9.32 5.93
N THR A 103 -0.15 -8.40 6.61
CA THR A 103 -0.73 -7.21 6.00
C THR A 103 -0.08 -5.97 6.61
N LEU A 104 0.47 -5.12 5.76
CA LEU A 104 0.96 -3.81 6.17
C LEU A 104 -0.19 -2.82 6.01
N LYS A 105 -0.85 -2.49 7.11
CA LYS A 105 -1.88 -1.47 7.18
C LYS A 105 -1.23 -0.10 7.31
N LEU A 106 -1.57 0.83 6.43
CA LEU A 106 -1.16 2.22 6.53
C LEU A 106 -2.38 3.09 6.30
N THR A 107 -2.51 4.19 7.02
CA THR A 107 -3.56 5.17 6.74
C THR A 107 -3.38 5.76 5.35
N THR A 108 -4.43 6.32 4.75
CA THR A 108 -4.33 6.99 3.45
C THR A 108 -3.33 8.15 3.47
N GLN A 109 -3.19 8.84 4.61
CA GLN A 109 -2.19 9.87 4.84
C GLN A 109 -0.77 9.30 4.88
N GLN A 110 -0.55 8.20 5.60
CA GLN A 110 0.75 7.51 5.63
C GLN A 110 1.12 6.98 4.24
N MET A 111 0.17 6.39 3.50
CA MET A 111 0.38 5.99 2.11
C MET A 111 0.82 7.18 1.26
N ARG A 112 0.10 8.30 1.33
CA ARG A 112 0.48 9.51 0.59
C ARG A 112 1.88 9.99 0.97
N HIS A 113 2.19 10.01 2.27
CA HIS A 113 3.48 10.47 2.76
C HIS A 113 4.63 9.59 2.25
N PHE A 114 4.56 8.29 2.52
CA PHE A 114 5.65 7.37 2.20
C PHE A 114 5.84 7.17 0.70
N PHE A 115 4.74 7.04 -0.04
CA PHE A 115 4.79 6.58 -1.43
C PHE A 115 4.79 7.70 -2.46
N PHE A 116 4.24 8.87 -2.12
CA PHE A 116 4.00 9.95 -3.09
C PHE A 116 4.53 11.32 -2.67
N THR A 117 5.11 11.45 -1.48
CA THR A 117 5.90 12.65 -1.16
C THR A 117 7.25 12.49 -1.84
N GLU A 118 7.57 13.42 -2.74
CA GLU A 118 8.92 13.52 -3.28
C GLU A 118 9.86 13.85 -2.12
N ASN A 119 10.92 13.07 -1.96
CA ASN A 119 12.03 13.50 -1.14
C ASN A 119 12.62 14.72 -1.86
N ASN A 120 12.24 15.92 -1.43
CA ASN A 120 12.80 17.20 -1.89
C ASN A 120 14.29 17.38 -1.47
N ALA A 121 15.00 16.27 -1.27
CA ALA A 121 16.39 16.20 -0.86
C ALA A 121 17.20 15.55 -1.99
N MET A 122 17.16 16.12 -3.18
CA MET A 122 18.19 16.02 -4.24
C MET A 122 17.79 16.94 -5.42
N GLN A 123 17.59 18.23 -5.11
CA GLN A 123 17.61 19.31 -6.10
C GLN A 123 18.42 20.47 -5.52
N THR A 124 19.71 20.26 -5.29
CA THR A 124 20.75 21.30 -5.24
C THR A 124 22.11 20.61 -5.32
N ALA A 125 22.64 20.46 -6.52
CA ALA A 125 24.07 20.43 -6.83
C ALA A 125 24.24 20.54 -8.35
#